data_AF-X1DW04-F1
#
_entry.id   AF-X1DW04-F1
#
_cell.length_a   1.000
_cell.length_b   1.000
_cell.length_c   1.000
_cell.angle_alpha   90.00
_cell.angle_beta   90.00
_cell.angle_gamma   90.00
#
_symmetry.space_group_name_H-M   'P 1'
#
loop_
_entity.id
_entity.type
_entity.pdbx_description
1 polymer ?
#
loop_
_entity_poly.entity_id
_entity_poly.type
_entity_poly.pdbx_seq_one_letter_code
_entity_poly.pdbx_strand_id
1 'polypeptide(L)'
;MKKIIIASFIFCVLVSAQEIGARYLIITHDNFYDAIQPLAEWKHKKGMRTKIAKLSEIGSSSVQIRNYIVNAYNNWQIQPEFLLLVGAPNYLPF
;
A
#
# COMPACT_ATOMS: atom_id res chain seq x y z
N MET A 1 37.99 0.30 35.19
CA MET A 1 37.57 -0.97 34.56
C MET A 1 36.06 -1.09 34.65
N LYS A 2 35.41 -1.10 33.48
CA LYS A 2 34.18 -1.83 33.12
C LYS A 2 32.86 -1.40 33.80
N LYS A 3 31.98 -0.73 33.03
CA LYS A 3 30.74 -1.29 32.41
C LYS A 3 29.61 -1.37 33.47
N ILE A 4 28.44 -0.74 33.42
CA ILE A 4 27.47 -0.51 32.35
C ILE A 4 26.62 0.69 32.78
N ILE A 5 26.73 1.81 32.09
CA ILE A 5 25.71 2.86 32.02
C ILE A 5 25.30 2.84 30.54
N ILE A 6 24.03 3.12 30.23
CA ILE A 6 23.44 3.16 28.87
C ILE A 6 22.84 1.82 28.37
N ALA A 7 21.93 1.19 29.13
CA ALA A 7 21.04 0.15 28.59
C ALA A 7 19.53 0.45 28.79
N SER A 8 19.17 1.59 29.41
CA SER A 8 17.78 1.94 29.72
C SER A 8 17.21 3.10 28.89
N PHE A 9 17.95 3.58 27.88
CA PHE A 9 17.58 4.77 27.10
C PHE A 9 17.65 4.60 25.57
N ILE A 10 17.84 3.35 25.08
CA ILE A 10 17.93 3.03 23.64
C ILE A 10 16.97 1.87 23.30
N PHE A 11 15.76 1.90 23.83
CA PHE A 11 14.65 1.07 23.33
C PHE A 11 13.39 1.90 23.03
N CYS A 12 13.58 3.21 22.80
CA CYS A 12 12.51 4.12 22.40
C CYS A 12 12.81 4.78 21.04
N VAL A 13 13.62 4.12 20.21
CA VAL A 13 13.89 4.58 18.84
C VAL A 13 13.17 3.64 17.87
N LEU A 14 11.99 4.11 17.45
CA LEU A 14 11.39 3.80 16.16
C LEU A 14 10.93 2.35 15.92
N VAL A 15 10.05 1.84 16.78
CA VAL A 15 8.94 1.06 16.22
C VAL A 15 7.99 2.08 15.60
N SER A 16 8.31 2.53 14.38
CA SER A 16 7.24 2.99 13.50
C SER A 16 6.35 1.78 13.34
N ALA A 17 5.21 1.74 14.06
CA ALA A 17 4.17 0.79 13.74
C ALA A 17 3.88 1.01 12.26
N GLN A 18 4.35 0.09 11.41
CA GLN A 18 4.12 0.16 9.98
C GLN A 18 2.60 0.10 9.83
N GLU A 19 1.94 1.23 9.74
CA GLU A 19 0.48 1.24 9.65
C GLU A 19 0.09 0.49 8.38
N ILE A 20 -0.51 -0.68 8.56
CA ILE A 20 -0.90 -1.60 7.49
C ILE A 20 -2.19 -1.07 6.87
N GLY A 21 -2.09 -0.45 5.70
CA GLY A 21 -3.25 -0.12 4.88
C GLY A 21 -3.13 1.16 4.06
N ALA A 22 -4.22 1.52 3.39
CA ALA A 22 -4.31 2.72 2.55
C ALA A 22 -5.76 3.15 2.40
N ARG A 23 -6.04 4.45 2.57
CA ARG A 23 -7.35 5.06 2.30
C ARG A 23 -7.62 5.13 0.80
N TYR A 24 -6.57 5.27 -0.01
CA TYR A 24 -6.63 5.24 -1.46
C TYR A 24 -5.81 4.08 -2.02
N LEU A 25 -6.51 3.06 -2.50
CA LEU A 25 -5.91 1.88 -3.10
C LEU A 25 -5.90 2.04 -4.62
N ILE A 26 -4.71 2.00 -5.21
CA ILE A 26 -4.51 2.03 -6.65
C ILE A 26 -4.07 0.64 -7.09
N ILE A 27 -4.80 0.01 -8.00
CA ILE A 27 -4.41 -1.26 -8.63
C ILE A 27 -4.06 -0.98 -10.08
N THR A 28 -2.89 -1.42 -10.51
CA THR A 28 -2.38 -1.10 -11.86
C THR A 28 -1.59 -2.25 -12.46
N HIS A 29 -1.57 -2.33 -13.79
CA HIS A 29 -0.63 -3.18 -14.50
C HIS A 29 0.78 -2.57 -14.43
N ASP A 30 1.81 -3.41 -14.36
CA ASP A 30 3.21 -3.02 -14.18
C ASP A 30 3.68 -1.94 -15.17
N ASN A 31 3.28 -2.04 -16.44
CA ASN A 31 3.56 -1.05 -17.50
C ASN A 31 3.12 0.40 -17.16
N PHE A 32 2.17 0.60 -16.25
CA PHE A 32 1.67 1.92 -15.86
C PHE A 32 2.14 2.36 -14.48
N TYR A 33 2.95 1.55 -13.80
CA TYR A 33 3.41 1.82 -12.43
C TYR A 33 4.15 3.15 -12.32
N ASP A 34 5.16 3.37 -13.16
CA ASP A 34 5.97 4.61 -13.12
C ASP A 34 5.13 5.85 -13.46
N ALA A 35 4.16 5.69 -14.37
CA ALA A 35 3.26 6.78 -14.75
C ALA A 35 2.28 7.17 -13.64
N ILE A 36 1.89 6.24 -12.77
CA ILE A 36 0.92 6.50 -11.69
C ILE A 36 1.58 6.97 -10.38
N GLN A 37 2.88 6.74 -10.21
CA GLN A 37 3.64 7.14 -9.01
C GLN A 37 3.44 8.63 -8.63
N PRO A 38 3.57 9.62 -9.54
CA PRO A 38 3.43 11.03 -9.18
C PRO A 38 2.05 11.37 -8.60
N LEU A 39 0.98 10.73 -9.12
CA LEU A 39 -0.37 10.89 -8.58
C LEU A 39 -0.47 10.32 -7.17
N ALA A 40 0.05 9.11 -6.95
CA ALA A 40 0.01 8.46 -5.65
C ALA A 40 0.76 9.28 -4.59
N GLU A 41 1.95 9.78 -4.93
CA GLU A 41 2.75 10.65 -4.07
C GLU A 41 2.03 11.96 -3.77
N TRP A 42 1.42 12.60 -4.78
CA TRP A 42 0.68 13.83 -4.58
C TRP A 42 -0.50 13.63 -3.62
N LYS A 43 -1.28 12.55 -3.81
CA LYS A 43 -2.39 12.20 -2.91
C LYS A 43 -1.89 11.93 -1.49
N HIS A 44 -0.78 11.20 -1.36
CA HIS A 44 -0.14 10.96 -0.07
C HIS A 44 0.26 12.28 0.62
N LYS A 45 0.91 13.21 -0.09
CA LYS A 45 1.30 14.54 0.42
C LYS A 45 0.10 15.39 0.84
N LYS A 46 -1.07 15.19 0.22
CA LYS A 46 -2.33 15.87 0.59
C LYS A 46 -3.04 15.24 1.79
N GLY A 47 -2.43 14.26 2.46
CA GLY A 47 -3.00 13.56 3.62
C GLY A 47 -3.85 12.35 3.28
N MET A 48 -3.92 11.96 2.00
CA MET A 48 -4.61 10.75 1.57
C MET A 48 -3.62 9.60 1.49
N ARG A 49 -3.58 8.77 2.54
CA ARG A 49 -2.71 7.58 2.57
C ARG A 49 -2.98 6.68 1.37
N THR A 50 -2.05 6.67 0.44
CA THR A 50 -2.17 6.00 -0.85
C THR A 50 -1.23 4.82 -0.95
N LYS A 51 -1.69 3.72 -1.55
CA LYS A 51 -0.87 2.55 -1.89
C LYS A 51 -1.14 2.14 -3.32
N ILE A 52 -0.06 1.85 -4.07
CA ILE A 52 -0.12 1.23 -5.38
C ILE A 52 0.13 -0.28 -5.20
N ALA A 53 -0.68 -1.10 -5.85
CA ALA A 53 -0.50 -2.55 -5.94
C ALA A 53 -0.43 -2.95 -7.42
N LYS A 54 0.60 -3.69 -7.79
CA LYS A 54 0.78 -4.14 -9.18
C LYS A 54 0.10 -5.49 -9.42
N LEU A 55 -0.38 -5.73 -10.63
CA LEU A 55 -0.96 -7.02 -10.99
C LEU A 55 0.05 -8.18 -10.89
N SER A 56 1.34 -7.92 -11.14
CA SER A 56 2.41 -8.91 -10.89
C SER A 56 2.52 -9.35 -9.43
N GLU A 57 2.07 -8.52 -8.48
CA GLU A 57 2.15 -8.79 -7.04
C GLU A 57 0.89 -9.45 -6.50
N ILE A 58 -0.29 -9.01 -6.97
CA ILE A 58 -1.58 -9.43 -6.42
C ILE A 58 -2.30 -10.49 -7.26
N GLY A 59 -1.83 -10.74 -8.49
CA GLY A 59 -2.48 -11.55 -9.50
C GLY A 59 -3.32 -10.73 -10.49
N SER A 60 -3.50 -11.28 -11.69
CA SER A 60 -4.11 -10.59 -12.83
C SER A 60 -5.53 -11.05 -13.18
N SER A 61 -6.07 -12.07 -12.52
CA SER A 61 -7.47 -12.51 -12.76
C SER A 61 -8.47 -11.67 -11.95
N SER A 62 -9.71 -11.52 -12.45
CA SER A 62 -10.78 -10.79 -11.75
C SER A 62 -11.01 -11.32 -10.33
N VAL A 63 -10.89 -12.63 -10.14
CA VAL A 63 -11.03 -13.29 -8.82
C VAL A 63 -9.90 -12.90 -7.87
N GLN A 64 -8.65 -12.91 -8.34
CA GLN A 64 -7.50 -12.51 -7.52
C GLN A 64 -7.58 -11.03 -7.11
N ILE A 65 -7.89 -10.15 -8.07
CA ILE A 65 -8.05 -8.72 -7.83
C ILE A 65 -9.16 -8.47 -6.80
N ARG A 66 -10.32 -9.11 -6.98
CA ARG A 66 -11.44 -9.04 -6.02
C ARG A 66 -11.02 -9.52 -4.64
N ASN A 67 -10.36 -10.66 -4.54
CA ASN A 67 -9.94 -11.22 -3.26
C ASN A 67 -8.94 -10.31 -2.55
N TYR A 68 -8.03 -9.68 -3.29
CA TYR A 68 -7.10 -8.68 -2.75
C TYR A 68 -7.83 -7.46 -2.20
N ILE A 69 -8.80 -6.91 -2.94
CA ILE A 69 -9.61 -5.76 -2.50
C ILE A 69 -10.42 -6.11 -1.24
N VAL A 70 -11.08 -7.28 -1.23
CA VAL A 70 -11.89 -7.74 -0.09
C VAL A 70 -11.00 -7.98 1.13
N ASN A 71 -9.80 -8.54 0.95
CA ASN A 71 -8.84 -8.70 2.03
C ASN A 71 -8.40 -7.34 2.60
N ALA A 72 -8.07 -6.38 1.72
CA ALA A 72 -7.67 -5.04 2.10
C ALA A 72 -8.79 -4.32 2.89
N TYR A 73 -10.03 -4.45 2.44
CA TYR A 73 -11.17 -3.83 3.10
C TYR A 73 -11.47 -4.44 4.47
N ASN A 74 -11.43 -5.78 4.57
CA ASN A 74 -11.82 -6.47 5.80
C ASN A 74 -10.72 -6.55 6.87
N ASN A 75 -9.44 -6.52 6.48
CA ASN A 75 -8.34 -6.91 7.38
C ASN A 75 -7.24 -5.84 7.55
N TRP A 76 -7.17 -4.81 6.71
CA TRP A 76 -6.17 -3.76 6.91
C TRP A 76 -6.60 -2.86 8.07
N GLN A 77 -5.62 -2.38 8.85
CA GLN A 77 -5.87 -1.39 9.90
C GLN A 77 -6.46 -0.11 9.31
N ILE A 78 -6.02 0.26 8.11
CA ILE A 78 -6.56 1.37 7.33
C ILE A 78 -7.20 0.78 6.07
N GLN A 79 -8.52 0.62 6.15
CA GLN A 79 -9.32 0.14 5.04
C GLN A 79 -9.35 1.15 3.87
N PRO A 80 -9.39 0.67 2.61
CA PRO A 80 -9.63 1.54 1.46
C PRO A 80 -11.02 2.19 1.50
N GLU A 81 -11.05 3.51 1.31
CA GLU A 81 -12.28 4.27 1.04
C GLU A 81 -12.45 4.54 -0.46
N PHE A 82 -11.33 4.61 -1.18
CA PHE A 82 -11.28 4.86 -2.60
C PHE A 82 -10.46 3.78 -3.30
N LEU A 83 -10.98 3.30 -4.42
CA LEU A 83 -10.31 2.36 -5.31
C LEU A 83 -10.12 3.02 -6.68
N LEU A 84 -8.89 3.01 -7.18
CA LEU A 84 -8.57 3.38 -8.57
C LEU A 84 -8.03 2.15 -9.29
N LEU A 85 -8.71 1.75 -10.36
CA LEU A 85 -8.24 0.71 -11.28
C LEU A 85 -7.60 1.40 -12.49
N VAL A 86 -6.30 1.16 -12.72
CA VAL A 86 -5.53 1.79 -13.79
C VAL A 86 -5.16 0.76 -14.84
N GLY A 87 -5.81 0.83 -15.98
CA GLY A 87 -5.53 0.00 -17.14
C GLY A 87 -6.65 0.07 -18.18
N ALA A 88 -6.59 -0.85 -19.13
CA ALA A 88 -7.57 -1.02 -20.19
C ALA A 88 -8.03 -2.49 -20.22
N PRO A 89 -9.10 -2.86 -20.95
CA PRO A 89 -9.67 -4.21 -20.93
C PRO A 89 -8.67 -5.33 -21.28
N ASN A 90 -7.60 -5.01 -22.00
CA ASN A 90 -6.52 -5.95 -22.34
C ASN A 90 -5.48 -6.15 -21.22
N TYR A 91 -5.48 -5.31 -20.19
CA TYR A 91 -4.55 -5.37 -19.05
C TYR A 91 -5.25 -5.65 -17.71
N LEU A 92 -6.48 -5.17 -17.56
CA LEU A 92 -7.33 -5.40 -16.39
C LEU A 92 -8.60 -6.10 -16.85
N PRO A 93 -8.84 -7.34 -16.40
CA PRO A 93 -10.11 -8.01 -16.69
C PRO A 93 -11.24 -7.34 -15.90
N PHE A 94 -12.41 -7.25 -16.53
CA PHE A 94 -13.65 -6.74 -15.95
C PHE A 94 -14.46 -7.84 -15.25
#